data_AF-A0AA90VI79-F1
#
_entry.id   AF-A0AA90VI79-F1
#
_cell.length_a   1.000
_cell.length_b   1.000
_cell.length_c   1.000
_cell.angle_alpha   90.00
_cell.angle_beta   90.00
_cell.angle_gamma   90.00
#
_symmetry.space_group_name_H-M   'P 1'
#
loop_
_entity.id
_entity.type
_entity.pdbx_description
1 polymer ?
#
loop_
_entity_poly.entity_id
_entity_poly.type
_entity_poly.pdbx_seq_one_letter_code
_entity_poly.pdbx_strand_id
1 'polypeptide(L)'
;MYIKVQISDALYKALVTSGKRKRGSIALVSPKEGNFNAFASNSEKRKQRKFIRLPHGCASVGDDNVRLNLCISRGETDVMPAKVICEESVKAGEFVGKNF
;
A
#
# COMPACT_ATOMS: atom_id res chain seq x y z
N MET A 1 24.51 4.73 22.62
CA MET A 1 25.46 4.08 21.69
C MET A 1 25.47 4.87 20.40
N TYR A 2 26.65 5.22 19.87
CA TYR A 2 26.78 5.99 18.63
C TYR A 2 27.54 5.16 17.60
N ILE A 3 27.02 5.13 16.38
CA ILE A 3 27.68 4.52 15.22
C ILE A 3 27.77 5.56 14.11
N LYS A 4 28.87 5.56 13.36
CA LYS A 4 28.99 6.35 12.14
C LYS A 4 28.34 5.58 11.00
N VAL A 5 27.46 6.23 10.26
CA VAL A 5 26.75 5.61 9.13
C VAL A 5 27.16 6.29 7.84
N GLN A 6 27.68 5.51 6.90
CA GLN A 6 27.90 5.94 5.52
C GLN A 6 26.65 5.66 4.70
N ILE A 7 26.26 6.62 3.87
CA ILE A 7 25.11 6.52 2.95
C ILE A 7 25.55 6.95 1.55
N SER A 8 24.88 6.46 0.51
CA SER A 8 25.18 6.91 -0.86
C SER A 8 24.71 8.34 -1.09
N ASP A 9 25.40 9.08 -1.96
CA ASP A 9 25.05 10.47 -2.31
C ASP A 9 23.63 10.60 -2.86
N ALA A 10 23.19 9.61 -3.66
CA ALA A 10 21.83 9.55 -4.17
C ALA A 10 20.80 9.46 -3.03
N LEU A 11 21.09 8.67 -2.00
CA LEU A 11 20.22 8.55 -0.83
C LEU A 11 20.24 9.81 0.02
N TYR A 12 21.42 10.41 0.25
CA TYR A 12 21.55 11.68 0.95
C TYR A 12 20.72 12.77 0.26
N LYS A 13 20.87 12.92 -1.06
CA LYS A 13 20.08 13.85 -1.87
C LYS A 13 18.59 13.60 -1.71
N ALA A 14 18.14 12.35 -1.78
CA ALA A 14 16.73 12.00 -1.60
C ALA A 14 16.18 12.33 -0.20
N LEU A 15 17.00 12.17 0.85
CA LEU A 15 16.64 12.54 2.22
C LEU A 15 16.49 14.06 2.36
N VAL A 16 17.47 14.82 1.86
CA VAL A 16 17.46 16.28 1.90
C VAL A 16 16.30 16.87 1.09
N THR A 17 16.04 16.35 -0.12
CA THR A 17 14.98 16.87 -0.98
C THR A 17 13.56 16.52 -0.49
N SER A 18 13.33 15.28 -0.03
CA SER A 18 11.97 14.84 0.31
C SER A 18 11.60 15.02 1.77
N GLY A 19 12.59 15.09 2.68
CA GLY A 19 12.38 15.02 4.13
C GLY A 19 11.75 13.70 4.62
N LYS A 20 11.54 12.72 3.73
CA LYS A 20 10.85 11.47 4.05
C LYS A 20 11.84 10.45 4.62
N ARG A 21 11.35 9.67 5.58
CA ARG A 21 12.09 8.54 6.15
C ARG A 21 12.43 7.52 5.06
N LYS A 22 13.66 7.01 5.09
CA LYS A 22 14.13 5.91 4.24
C LYS A 22 14.32 4.67 5.10
N ARG A 23 13.78 3.54 4.63
CA ARG A 23 13.92 2.23 5.28
C ARG A 23 15.01 1.45 4.58
N GLY A 24 15.76 0.67 5.32
CA GLY A 24 16.91 -0.06 4.81
C GLY A 24 17.57 -0.90 5.89
N SER A 25 18.71 -1.47 5.53
CA SER A 25 19.57 -2.25 6.41
C SER A 25 20.90 -1.54 6.62
N ILE A 26 21.50 -1.69 7.80
CA ILE A 26 22.87 -1.24 8.08
C ILE A 26 23.77 -2.47 8.10
N ALA A 27 24.75 -2.51 7.19
CA ALA A 27 25.83 -3.50 7.23
C ALA A 27 26.99 -2.91 8.04
N LEU A 28 27.29 -3.49 9.19
CA LEU A 28 28.42 -3.05 10.01
C LEU A 28 29.74 -3.47 9.37
N VAL A 29 30.65 -2.51 9.19
CA VAL A 29 32.03 -2.76 8.76
C VAL A 29 32.95 -2.84 9.98
N SER A 30 32.54 -2.18 11.08
CA SER A 30 33.13 -2.32 12.41
C SER A 30 32.04 -2.16 13.48
N PRO A 31 32.33 -2.43 14.76
CA PRO A 31 31.34 -2.26 15.84
C PRO A 31 30.80 -0.83 15.98
N LYS A 32 31.49 0.18 15.43
CA LYS A 32 31.10 1.59 15.50
C LYS A 32 30.87 2.25 14.14
N GLU A 33 30.96 1.50 13.04
CA GLU A 33 30.84 2.04 11.68
C GLU A 33 30.07 1.07 10.77
N GLY A 34 29.16 1.61 9.94
CA GLY A 34 28.38 0.79 9.03
C GLY A 34 27.84 1.54 7.82
N ASN A 35 27.49 0.77 6.80
CA ASN A 35 26.97 1.26 5.53
C ASN A 35 25.46 1.04 5.49
N PHE A 36 24.69 2.09 5.23
CA PHE A 36 23.24 1.99 5.08
C PHE A 36 22.87 1.74 3.62
N ASN A 37 22.15 0.64 3.39
CA ASN A 37 21.57 0.31 2.11
C ASN A 37 20.06 0.52 2.18
N ALA A 38 19.56 1.51 1.43
CA ALA A 38 18.12 1.72 1.32
C ALA A 38 17.49 0.54 0.59
N PHE A 39 16.36 0.05 1.10
CA PHE A 39 15.56 -0.90 0.33
C PHE A 39 15.05 -0.20 -0.92
N ALA A 40 14.97 -0.94 -2.02
CA ALA A 40 14.28 -0.49 -3.21
C ALA A 40 12.87 -0.06 -2.79
N SER A 41 12.61 1.25 -2.80
CA SER A 41 11.24 1.70 -2.68
C SER A 41 10.60 1.33 -4.00
N ASN A 42 9.65 0.40 -3.96
CA ASN A 42 8.68 0.23 -5.04
C ASN A 42 7.82 1.51 -5.05
N SER A 43 8.44 2.58 -5.55
CA SER A 43 7.93 3.94 -5.62
C SER A 43 7.78 4.32 -7.09
N GLU A 44 7.40 3.38 -7.93
CA GLU A 44 6.39 3.73 -8.90
C GLU A 44 5.28 4.42 -8.09
N LYS A 45 5.09 5.72 -8.30
CA LYS A 45 4.01 6.48 -7.67
C LYS A 45 2.78 5.59 -7.83
N ARG A 46 2.26 5.02 -6.73
CA ARG A 46 1.10 4.15 -6.80
C ARG A 46 0.05 4.93 -7.57
N LYS A 47 -0.27 4.48 -8.79
CA LYS A 47 -1.28 5.10 -9.64
C LYS A 47 -2.51 5.35 -8.76
N GLN A 48 -3.00 6.58 -8.79
CA GLN A 48 -4.02 7.02 -7.84
C GLN A 48 -5.30 6.22 -8.13
N ARG A 49 -5.64 5.28 -7.25
CA ARG A 49 -6.86 4.48 -7.40
C ARG A 49 -8.03 5.23 -6.79
N LYS A 50 -9.13 5.33 -7.52
CA LYS A 50 -10.43 5.70 -6.95
C LYS A 50 -10.99 4.49 -6.23
N PHE A 51 -11.61 4.66 -5.07
CA PHE A 51 -12.20 3.55 -4.33
C PHE A 51 -13.51 3.94 -3.66
N ILE A 52 -14.35 2.94 -3.45
CA ILE A 52 -15.55 3.00 -2.62
C ILE A 52 -15.42 1.98 -1.49
N ARG A 53 -15.81 2.37 -0.27
CA ARG A 53 -15.96 1.44 0.85
C ARG A 53 -17.35 0.82 0.79
N LEU A 54 -17.39 -0.49 0.93
CA LEU A 54 -18.61 -1.28 1.05
C LEU A 54 -18.70 -1.79 2.50
N PRO A 55 -19.88 -2.22 2.97
CA PRO A 55 -20.03 -2.74 4.33
C PRO A 55 -19.05 -3.86 4.67
N HIS A 56 -18.83 -4.80 3.74
CA HIS A 56 -17.94 -5.95 3.95
C HIS A 56 -16.62 -5.86 3.18
N GLY A 57 -16.26 -4.69 2.64
CA GLY A 57 -15.04 -4.60 1.84
C GLY A 57 -14.85 -3.29 1.07
N CYS A 58 -14.27 -3.39 -0.12
CA CYS A 58 -14.05 -2.24 -0.98
C CYS A 58 -13.94 -2.62 -2.46
N ALA A 59 -14.31 -1.68 -3.32
CA ALA A 59 -14.01 -1.72 -4.74
C ALA A 59 -13.06 -0.58 -5.11
N SER A 60 -12.13 -0.84 -6.03
CA SER A 60 -11.18 0.17 -6.50
C SER A 60 -10.95 0.10 -8.01
N VAL A 61 -10.88 1.26 -8.63
CA VAL A 61 -10.55 1.45 -10.04
C VAL A 61 -9.17 2.10 -10.11
N GLY A 62 -8.23 1.45 -10.80
CA GLY A 62 -6.96 2.05 -11.21
C GLY A 62 -6.82 1.97 -12.73
N ASP A 63 -5.82 2.66 -13.26
CA ASP A 63 -5.66 2.86 -14.71
C ASP A 63 -5.65 1.56 -15.53
N ASP A 64 -5.07 0.48 -14.98
CA ASP A 64 -4.91 -0.79 -15.72
C ASP A 64 -5.88 -1.88 -15.25
N ASN A 65 -6.54 -1.71 -14.09
CA ASN A 65 -7.41 -2.76 -13.53
C ASN A 65 -8.42 -2.27 -12.50
N VAL A 66 -9.51 -3.02 -12.42
CA VAL A 66 -10.55 -2.92 -11.40
C VAL A 66 -10.40 -4.06 -10.39
N ARG A 67 -10.68 -3.80 -9.11
CA ARG A 67 -10.62 -4.80 -8.04
C ARG A 67 -11.85 -4.68 -7.14
N LEU A 68 -12.39 -5.83 -6.73
CA LEU A 68 -13.42 -5.96 -5.70
C LEU A 68 -12.91 -6.94 -4.64
N ASN A 69 -12.88 -6.52 -3.38
CA ASN A 69 -12.52 -7.35 -2.24
C ASN A 69 -13.69 -7.34 -1.24
N LEU A 70 -14.21 -8.51 -0.89
CA LEU A 70 -15.26 -8.70 0.11
C LEU A 70 -14.79 -9.70 1.16
N CYS A 71 -15.06 -9.43 2.43
CA CYS A 71 -14.77 -10.28 3.57
C CYS A 71 -16.01 -10.33 4.47
N ILE A 72 -16.78 -11.42 4.34
CA ILE A 72 -18.03 -11.61 5.08
C ILE A 72 -17.79 -12.69 6.12
N SER A 73 -18.06 -12.39 7.39
CA SER A 73 -17.87 -13.36 8.47
C SER A 73 -18.96 -14.42 8.40
N ARG A 74 -18.57 -15.70 8.53
CA ARG A 74 -19.55 -16.81 8.63
C ARG A 74 -20.33 -16.81 9.95
N GLY A 75 -19.88 -16.04 10.94
CA GLY A 75 -20.54 -15.91 12.25
C GLY A 75 -21.47 -14.70 12.36
N GLU A 76 -21.64 -13.94 11.28
CA GLU A 76 -22.53 -12.79 11.27
C GLU A 76 -23.98 -13.26 11.22
N THR A 77 -24.76 -12.95 12.25
CA THR A 77 -26.18 -13.32 12.36
C THR A 77 -27.02 -12.49 11.40
N ASP A 78 -28.07 -13.10 10.83
CA ASP A 78 -28.99 -12.47 9.87
C ASP A 78 -28.37 -12.01 8.54
N VAL A 79 -27.14 -12.44 8.26
CA VAL A 79 -26.44 -12.16 7.01
C VAL A 79 -26.25 -13.44 6.21
N MET A 80 -26.82 -13.48 5.00
CA MET A 80 -26.57 -14.55 4.03
C MET A 80 -25.41 -14.14 3.12
N PRO A 81 -24.20 -14.73 3.21
CA PRO A 81 -23.03 -14.25 2.47
C PRO A 81 -23.24 -14.20 0.96
N ALA A 82 -23.96 -15.18 0.39
CA ALA A 82 -24.27 -15.21 -1.03
C ALA A 82 -25.09 -13.97 -1.47
N LYS A 83 -26.05 -13.53 -0.65
CA LYS A 83 -26.87 -12.35 -0.93
C LYS A 83 -26.03 -11.08 -0.85
N VAL A 84 -25.19 -10.95 0.17
CA VAL A 84 -24.27 -9.82 0.34
C VAL A 84 -23.31 -9.70 -0.83
N ILE A 85 -22.75 -10.82 -1.29
CA ILE A 85 -21.87 -10.83 -2.47
C ILE A 85 -22.59 -10.21 -3.66
N CYS A 86 -23.82 -10.63 -3.96
CA CYS A 86 -24.59 -10.06 -5.08
C CYS A 86 -24.86 -8.56 -4.89
N GLU A 87 -25.42 -8.17 -3.74
CA GLU A 87 -25.83 -6.78 -3.47
C GLU A 87 -24.64 -5.81 -3.47
N GLU A 88 -23.53 -6.18 -2.84
CA GLU A 88 -22.32 -5.35 -2.83
C GLU A 88 -21.61 -5.35 -4.17
N SER A 89 -21.72 -6.42 -4.95
CA SER A 89 -21.22 -6.45 -6.33
C SER A 89 -21.98 -5.49 -7.24
N VAL A 90 -23.30 -5.32 -7.07
CA VAL A 90 -24.07 -4.31 -7.84
C VAL A 90 -23.56 -2.90 -7.53
N LYS A 91 -23.42 -2.55 -6.24
CA LYS A 91 -22.90 -1.24 -5.81
C LYS A 91 -21.48 -1.00 -6.32
N ALA A 92 -20.63 -2.03 -6.26
CA ALA A 92 -19.28 -1.98 -6.82
C ALA A 92 -19.32 -1.76 -8.34
N GLY A 93 -20.19 -2.47 -9.05
CA GLY A 93 -20.39 -2.33 -10.50
C GLY A 93 -20.82 -0.93 -10.90
N GLU A 94 -21.78 -0.33 -10.19
CA GLU A 94 -22.20 1.07 -10.42
C GLU A 94 -21.06 2.06 -10.18
N PHE A 95 -20.28 1.87 -9.11
CA PHE A 95 -19.11 2.70 -8.84
C PHE A 95 -18.07 2.59 -9.96
N VAL A 96 -17.80 1.37 -10.43
CA VAL A 96 -16.86 1.12 -11.53
C VAL A 96 -17.37 1.76 -12.81
N GLY A 97 -18.64 1.58 -13.17
CA GLY A 97 -19.22 2.17 -14.38
C GLY A 97 -19.17 3.70 -14.39
N LYS A 98 -19.26 4.35 -13.22
CA LYS A 98 -19.10 5.81 -13.08
C LYS A 98 -17.64 6.30 -13.12
N ASN A 99 -16.67 5.40 -12.94
CA ASN A 99 -15.26 5.74 -12.76
C ASN A 99 -14.30 5.04 -13.73
N PHE A 100 -14.84 4.29 -14.69
CA PHE A 100 -14.14 3.80 -15.87
C PHE A 100 -13.80 4.97 -16.79
#